data_AF-A0A2E1SIB2-F1
#
_entry.id   AF-A0A2E1SIB2-F1
#
_cell.length_a   1.000
_cell.length_b   1.000
_cell.length_c   1.000
_cell.angle_alpha   90.00
_cell.angle_beta   90.00
_cell.angle_gamma   90.00
#
_symmetry.space_group_name_H-M   'P 1'
#
loop_
_entity.id
_entity.type
_entity.pdbx_description
1 polymer ?
#
loop_
_entity_poly.entity_id
_entity_poly.type
_entity_poly.pdbx_seq_one_letter_code
_entity_poly.pdbx_strand_id
1 'polypeptide(L)'
;MDEFLIIFIILIIYVIVLFLFKKWGIGKKQVHANCTNACPDCFHALNRIRRTLTDRLLHHTTFSIFDARRYVCNECGWEGLRWEDKFRPGLD
;
A
#
# COMPACT_ATOMS: atom_id res chain seq x y z
N MET A 1 12.58 23.78 -23.17
CA MET A 1 11.43 22.86 -23.24
C MET A 1 10.30 23.52 -22.48
N ASP A 2 9.08 23.52 -23.03
CA ASP A 2 7.93 24.17 -22.40
C ASP A 2 7.73 23.61 -20.98
N GLU A 3 7.62 24.50 -19.98
CA GLU A 3 7.43 24.12 -18.57
C GLU A 3 6.21 23.22 -18.40
N PHE A 4 5.15 23.47 -19.18
CA PHE A 4 3.96 22.64 -19.20
C PHE A 4 4.29 21.19 -19.62
N LEU A 5 5.09 21.03 -20.68
CA LEU A 5 5.47 19.71 -21.18
C LEU A 5 6.30 18.94 -20.14
N ILE A 6 7.18 19.63 -19.41
CA ILE A 6 7.99 19.03 -18.35
C ILE A 6 7.10 18.50 -17.23
N ILE A 7 6.19 19.33 -16.72
CA ILE A 7 5.25 18.94 -15.66
C ILE A 7 4.41 17.75 -16.09
N PHE A 8 3.92 17.77 -17.33
CA PHE A 8 3.11 16.69 -17.88
C PHE A 8 3.89 15.37 -17.95
N ILE A 9 5.14 15.39 -18.40
CA ILE A 9 6.01 14.21 -18.45
C ILE A 9 6.26 13.67 -17.03
N ILE A 10 6.53 14.53 -16.05
CA ILE A 10 6.73 14.12 -14.66
C ILE A 10 5.51 13.39 -14.11
N LEU A 11 4.30 13.89 -14.37
CA LEU A 11 3.06 13.24 -13.94
C LEU A 11 2.87 11.86 -14.58
N ILE A 12 3.19 11.71 -15.86
CA ILE A 12 3.15 10.41 -16.55
C ILE A 12 4.14 9.43 -15.91
N ILE A 13 5.38 9.87 -15.69
CA ILE A 13 6.42 9.04 -15.06
C ILE A 13 5.99 8.62 -13.66
N TYR A 14 5.42 9.53 -12.87
CA TYR A 14 4.91 9.24 -11.54
C TYR A 14 3.87 8.11 -11.57
N VAL A 15 2.88 8.20 -12.46
CA VAL A 15 1.87 7.14 -12.63
C VAL A 15 2.50 5.81 -13.04
N ILE A 16 3.45 5.81 -13.99
CA ILE A 16 4.17 4.60 -14.41
C ILE A 16 4.90 3.96 -13.22
N VAL A 17 5.59 4.74 -12.38
CA VAL A 17 6.29 4.24 -11.19
C VAL A 17 5.32 3.56 -10.21
N LEU A 18 4.12 4.13 -10.00
CA LEU A 18 3.11 3.49 -9.17
C LEU A 18 2.70 2.11 -9.72
N PHE A 19 2.52 1.98 -11.03
CA PHE A 19 2.23 0.69 -11.65
C PHE A 19 3.39 -0.30 -11.55
N LEU A 20 4.64 0.16 -11.66
CA LEU A 20 5.81 -0.68 -11.45
C LEU A 20 5.88 -1.20 -10.01
N PHE A 21 5.63 -0.36 -9.00
CA PHE A 21 5.57 -0.78 -7.60
C PHE A 21 4.48 -1.83 -7.35
N LYS A 22 3.31 -1.65 -7.97
CA LYS A 22 2.24 -2.64 -7.92
C LYS A 22 2.65 -3.96 -8.56
N LYS A 23 3.29 -3.90 -9.74
CA LYS A 23 3.77 -5.08 -10.46
C LYS A 23 4.84 -5.85 -9.68
N TRP A 24 5.75 -5.16 -8.99
CA TRP A 24 6.77 -5.78 -8.16
C TRP A 24 6.26 -6.26 -6.79
N GLY A 25 4.99 -6.00 -6.44
CA GLY A 25 4.42 -6.46 -5.17
C GLY A 25 4.97 -5.70 -3.95
N ILE A 26 5.56 -4.51 -4.14
CA ILE A 26 6.16 -3.74 -3.04
C ILE A 26 5.06 -3.31 -2.07
N GLY A 27 5.17 -3.70 -0.80
CA GLY A 27 4.15 -3.40 0.23
C GLY A 27 2.89 -4.26 0.15
N LYS A 28 2.87 -5.30 -0.70
CA LYS A 28 1.77 -6.27 -0.75
C LYS A 28 1.69 -7.07 0.56
N LYS A 29 0.50 -7.53 0.93
CA LYS A 29 0.35 -8.51 2.01
C LYS A 29 1.22 -9.75 1.78
N GLN A 30 1.86 -10.22 2.83
CA GLN A 30 2.62 -11.47 2.85
C GLN A 30 1.75 -12.57 3.44
N VAL A 31 1.78 -13.74 2.82
CA VAL A 31 1.09 -14.94 3.32
C VAL A 31 2.14 -15.88 3.88
N HIS A 32 1.89 -16.41 5.07
CA HIS A 32 2.72 -17.42 5.71
C HIS A 32 1.85 -18.60 6.13
N ALA A 33 2.46 -19.77 6.34
CA ALA A 33 1.80 -21.07 6.55
C ALA A 33 0.42 -21.05 7.24
N ASN A 34 0.29 -20.29 8.34
CA ASN A 34 -0.94 -20.24 9.16
C ASN A 34 -1.68 -18.88 9.11
N CYS A 35 -1.22 -17.89 8.34
CA CYS A 35 -1.85 -16.57 8.29
C CYS A 35 -1.87 -15.94 6.90
N THR A 36 -3.00 -15.33 6.54
CA THR A 36 -3.21 -14.65 5.26
C THR A 36 -2.60 -13.25 5.21
N ASN A 37 -2.11 -12.75 6.34
CA ASN A 37 -1.41 -11.48 6.46
C ASN A 37 -0.37 -11.57 7.58
N ALA A 38 0.86 -11.88 7.19
CA ALA A 38 2.00 -12.07 8.08
C ALA A 38 2.78 -10.76 8.27
N CYS A 39 3.31 -10.58 9.48
CA CYS A 39 4.29 -9.54 9.78
C CYS A 39 5.59 -9.79 9.00
N PRO A 40 6.21 -8.75 8.41
CA PRO A 40 7.49 -8.91 7.71
C PRO A 40 8.64 -9.35 8.61
N ASP A 41 8.60 -8.96 9.89
CA ASP A 41 9.74 -9.07 10.79
C ASP A 41 9.71 -10.40 11.56
N CYS A 42 8.52 -10.81 12.03
CA CYS A 42 8.37 -11.99 12.88
C CYS A 42 7.39 -13.04 12.33
N PHE A 43 6.82 -12.84 11.14
CA PHE A 43 5.89 -13.77 10.46
C PHE A 43 4.60 -14.13 11.22
N HIS A 44 4.32 -13.46 12.34
CA HIS A 44 3.07 -13.62 13.08
C HIS A 44 1.92 -12.86 12.40
N ALA A 45 0.68 -13.21 12.76
CA ALA A 45 -0.51 -12.58 12.18
C ALA A 45 -0.58 -11.08 12.52
N LEU A 46 -0.97 -10.29 11.52
CA LEU A 46 -1.18 -8.84 11.66
C LEU A 46 -2.63 -8.49 11.99
N ASN A 47 -2.82 -7.61 12.96
CA ASN A 47 -4.13 -7.07 13.34
C ASN A 47 -4.44 -5.79 12.57
N ARG A 48 -5.67 -5.66 12.07
CA ARG A 48 -6.11 -4.46 11.34
C ARG A 48 -6.32 -3.32 12.33
N ILE A 49 -5.78 -2.15 12.02
CA ILE A 49 -6.01 -0.91 12.76
C ILE A 49 -6.58 0.18 11.84
N ARG A 50 -7.12 1.25 12.43
CA ARG A 50 -7.70 2.35 11.66
C ARG A 50 -6.63 3.08 10.85
N ARG A 51 -6.99 3.50 9.64
CA ARG A 51 -6.16 4.39 8.81
C ARG A 51 -6.03 5.75 9.49
N THR A 52 -4.81 6.25 9.54
CA THR A 52 -4.51 7.63 9.95
C THR A 52 -4.78 8.61 8.81
N LEU A 53 -4.67 9.91 9.08
CA LEU A 53 -4.84 10.95 8.06
C LEU A 53 -3.81 10.82 6.94
N THR A 54 -2.55 10.53 7.28
CA THR A 54 -1.47 10.33 6.30
C THR A 54 -1.72 9.11 5.42
N ASP A 55 -2.27 8.04 5.97
CA ASP A 55 -2.63 6.85 5.19
C ASP A 55 -3.74 7.15 4.17
N ARG A 56 -4.71 8.00 4.54
CA ARG A 56 -5.78 8.44 3.62
C ARG A 56 -5.23 9.34 2.52
N LEU A 57 -4.36 10.30 2.87
CA LEU A 57 -3.70 11.15 1.88
C LEU A 57 -2.91 10.29 0.88
N LEU A 58 -2.13 9.32 1.37
CA LEU A 58 -1.39 8.40 0.50
C LEU A 58 -2.32 7.60 -0.42
N HIS A 59 -3.47 7.15 0.08
CA HIS A 59 -4.45 6.44 -0.73
C HIS A 59 -4.97 7.32 -1.88
N HIS A 60 -5.23 8.60 -1.63
CA HIS A 60 -5.65 9.54 -2.68
C HIS A 60 -4.52 9.92 -3.64
N THR A 61 -3.31 10.17 -3.16
CA THR A 61 -2.16 10.53 -4.02
C THR A 61 -1.68 9.36 -4.89
N THR A 62 -2.01 8.12 -4.50
CA THR A 62 -1.77 6.92 -5.30
C THR A 62 -2.97 6.54 -6.16
N PHE A 63 -3.97 7.43 -6.32
CA PHE A 63 -5.17 7.21 -7.12
C PHE A 63 -5.92 5.93 -6.76
N SER A 64 -5.88 5.53 -5.48
CA SER A 64 -6.49 4.28 -4.99
C SER A 64 -5.98 3.02 -5.70
N ILE A 65 -4.83 3.07 -6.39
CA ILE A 65 -4.22 1.94 -7.08
C ILE A 65 -3.88 0.81 -6.09
N PHE A 66 -3.55 1.17 -4.85
CA PHE A 66 -3.27 0.25 -3.76
C PHE A 66 -4.44 0.29 -2.75
N ASP A 67 -5.17 -0.82 -2.58
CA ASP A 67 -6.11 -0.99 -1.45
C ASP A 67 -5.33 -1.27 -0.16
N ALA A 68 -4.54 -0.28 0.25
CA ALA A 68 -3.67 -0.35 1.40
C ALA A 68 -4.47 -0.21 2.70
N ARG A 69 -4.27 -1.14 3.62
CA ARG A 69 -4.87 -1.13 4.96
C ARG A 69 -3.75 -1.07 5.99
N ARG A 70 -4.01 -0.41 7.11
CA ARG A 70 -3.05 -0.28 8.21
C ARG A 70 -3.15 -1.49 9.13
N TYR A 71 -1.98 -1.99 9.52
CA TYR A 71 -1.85 -3.16 10.38
C TYR A 71 -0.82 -2.92 11.47
N VAL A 72 -1.00 -3.63 12.58
CA VAL A 72 -0.04 -3.73 13.68
C VAL A 72 0.25 -5.20 13.98
N CYS A 73 1.50 -5.50 14.33
CA CYS A 73 1.89 -6.79 14.89
C CYS A 73 1.91 -6.67 16.41
N ASN A 74 1.16 -7.51 17.11
CA ASN A 74 1.15 -7.50 18.58
C ASN A 74 2.40 -8.15 19.20
N GLU A 75 3.15 -8.93 18.42
CA GLU A 75 4.33 -9.66 18.91
C GLU A 75 5.60 -8.80 18.87
N CYS A 76 5.86 -8.11 17.74
CA CYS A 76 7.05 -7.28 17.58
C CYS A 76 6.78 -5.77 17.52
N GLY A 77 5.52 -5.34 17.56
CA GLY A 77 5.14 -3.92 17.49
C GLY A 77 5.24 -3.28 16.11
N TRP A 78 5.54 -4.04 15.05
CA TRP A 78 5.59 -3.50 13.69
C TRP A 78 4.25 -2.87 13.29
N GLU A 79 4.28 -1.65 12.77
CA GLU A 79 3.13 -0.97 12.20
C GLU A 79 3.40 -0.55 10.76
N GLY A 80 2.40 -0.74 9.89
CA GLY A 80 2.53 -0.27 8.53
C GLY A 80 1.34 -0.56 7.64
N LEU A 81 1.45 -0.11 6.39
CA LEU A 81 0.45 -0.32 5.36
C LEU A 81 0.75 -1.58 4.55
N ARG A 82 -0.28 -2.37 4.27
CA ARG A 82 -0.22 -3.49 3.33
C ARG A 82 -1.42 -3.48 2.40
N TRP A 83 -1.19 -3.69 1.10
CA TRP A 83 -2.25 -3.72 0.10
C TRP A 83 -2.58 -5.12 -0.38
N GLU A 84 -3.83 -5.30 -0.83
CA GLU A 84 -4.37 -6.55 -1.38
C GLU A 84 -4.41 -6.49 -2.91
N ASP A 85 -4.08 -7.59 -3.60
CA ASP A 85 -4.18 -7.70 -5.07
C ASP A 85 -5.62 -7.52 -5.56
N LYS A 86 -6.57 -8.12 -4.84
CA LYS A 86 -7.98 -8.05 -5.18
C LYS A 86 -8.54 -6.80 -4.51
N PHE A 87 -8.80 -5.78 -5.32
CA PHE A 87 -9.58 -4.63 -4.87
C PHE A 87 -10.92 -5.14 -4.34
N ARG A 88 -11.17 -4.96 -3.05
CA ARG A 88 -12.47 -5.21 -2.44
C ARG A 88 -13.04 -3.84 -2.08
N PRO A 89 -14.08 -3.35 -2.78
CA PRO A 89 -14.75 -2.14 -2.34
C PRO A 89 -15.22 -2.35 -0.90
N GLY A 90 -14.64 -1.58 0.02
CA GLY A 90 -15.03 -1.58 1.43
C GLY A 90 -16.30 -0.78 1.59
N LEU A 91 -17.36 -1.42 2.08
CA LEU A 91 -18.38 -0.75 2.88
C LEU A 91 -17.67 -0.30 4.16
N ASP A 92 -17.08 0.89 4.11
CA ASP A 92 -16.41 1.54 5.24
C ASP A 92 -17.44 2.14 6.20
#